data_AF-A0A7I5E8P8-F1
#
_entry.id   AF-A0A7I5E8P8-F1
#
_cell.length_a   1.000
_cell.length_b   1.000
_cell.length_c   1.000
_cell.angle_alpha   90.00
_cell.angle_beta   90.00
_cell.angle_gamma   90.00
#
_symmetry.space_group_name_H-M   'P 1'
#
loop_
_entity.id
_entity.type
_entity.pdbx_description
1 polymer ?
#
loop_
_entity_poly.entity_id
_entity_poly.type
_entity_poly.pdbx_seq_one_letter_code
_entity_poly.pdbx_strand_id
1 'polypeptide(L)'
;MSRAGRKSGTPTSRDQRLFASIQSTLNGGTVSTTTPNSRKERTKQKFNEPVEELNDLDAIITQISDLKIRSDRSALQIKRNISACSFLSQMTEDDWNEMCKSLVGTALTDGETDFVVDLFIPLMEYDVFCEVMCSELMTLCTSFVMDGPSGIGNIPAFLGAILCANWPRHMSKAIDTINPILYTSVSVIKGWILVLEEDNEAVIRAANTSTGNIDEANSSLNDSEREDPEIVNRCAHSVCLLCESAQRSLWMKWPELCDEIYAVIKPCITHNQIITGDVKSGLLHTIMCLNAWTRTKAVTMKNTQTQTVRSNFS
;
A
#
# COMPACT_ATOMS: atom_id res chain seq x y z
N MET A 1 35.14 -29.89 65.95
CA MET A 1 35.31 -29.82 64.49
C MET A 1 33.93 -29.80 63.82
N SER A 2 33.82 -29.01 62.75
CA SER A 2 32.70 -28.70 61.82
C SER A 2 31.82 -29.91 61.40
N ARG A 3 30.61 -29.80 60.82
CA ARG A 3 30.11 -28.91 59.74
C ARG A 3 28.58 -29.13 59.45
N ALA A 4 27.96 -28.11 58.84
CA ALA A 4 26.64 -27.95 58.16
C ALA A 4 26.17 -29.14 57.25
N GLY A 5 24.91 -29.32 56.79
CA GLY A 5 23.76 -28.45 56.51
C GLY A 5 23.48 -28.35 54.98
N ARG A 6 22.28 -28.73 54.48
CA ARG A 6 21.69 -28.41 53.14
C ARG A 6 20.20 -28.87 53.11
N LYS A 7 19.21 -27.98 53.29
CA LYS A 7 18.53 -27.03 52.35
C LYS A 7 17.68 -27.70 51.25
N SER A 8 16.37 -27.68 51.49
CA SER A 8 15.26 -27.98 50.58
C SER A 8 15.08 -26.87 49.53
N GLY A 9 14.58 -27.26 48.35
CA GLY A 9 14.49 -26.45 47.14
C GLY A 9 13.54 -25.25 47.24
N THR A 10 13.92 -24.18 46.54
CA THR A 10 13.16 -22.95 46.33
C THR A 10 11.94 -23.17 45.41
N PRO A 11 10.76 -22.62 45.73
CA PRO A 11 9.58 -22.71 44.86
C PRO A 11 9.71 -21.77 43.65
N THR A 12 9.14 -22.17 42.53
CA THR A 12 9.24 -21.44 41.25
C THR A 12 8.34 -20.20 41.22
N SER A 13 8.82 -19.14 40.53
CA SER A 13 8.19 -17.80 40.42
C SER A 13 6.74 -17.79 39.93
N ARG A 14 6.31 -18.84 39.23
CA ARG A 14 4.96 -18.96 38.67
C ARG A 14 3.92 -19.31 39.73
N ASP A 15 4.29 -20.14 40.71
CA ASP A 15 3.41 -20.54 41.80
C ASP A 15 3.20 -19.38 42.79
N GLN A 16 4.24 -18.58 43.03
CA GLN A 16 4.12 -17.34 43.83
C GLN A 16 3.15 -16.32 43.22
N ARG A 17 3.11 -16.21 41.88
CA ARG A 17 2.14 -15.32 41.20
C ARG A 17 0.71 -15.84 41.25
N LEU A 18 0.52 -17.15 41.12
CA LEU A 18 -0.80 -17.78 41.25
C LEU A 18 -1.35 -17.63 42.67
N PHE A 19 -0.54 -17.86 43.70
CA PHE A 19 -0.96 -17.67 45.09
C PHE A 19 -1.21 -16.20 45.44
N ALA A 20 -0.41 -15.26 44.92
CA ALA A 20 -0.64 -13.82 45.09
C ALA A 20 -1.94 -13.34 44.41
N SER A 21 -2.25 -13.88 43.22
CA SER A 21 -3.51 -13.63 42.51
C SER A 21 -4.72 -14.13 43.30
N ILE A 22 -4.63 -15.33 43.87
CA ILE A 22 -5.73 -15.92 44.65
C ILE A 22 -5.96 -15.15 45.95
N GLN A 23 -4.89 -14.74 46.66
CA GLN A 23 -5.00 -13.90 47.86
C GLN A 23 -5.58 -12.51 47.56
N SER A 24 -5.21 -11.91 46.41
CA SER A 24 -5.75 -10.62 45.98
C SER A 24 -7.24 -10.66 45.64
N THR A 25 -7.79 -11.83 45.31
CA THR A 25 -9.20 -11.99 44.94
C THR A 25 -10.09 -12.30 46.15
N LEU A 26 -9.51 -12.88 47.21
CA LEU A 26 -10.23 -13.26 48.44
C LEU A 26 -10.28 -12.16 49.50
N ASN A 27 -9.30 -11.25 49.56
CA ASN A 27 -9.29 -10.14 50.53
C ASN A 27 -10.01 -8.89 50.01
N GLY A 28 -11.24 -9.06 49.54
CA GLY A 28 -12.16 -7.95 49.32
C GLY A 28 -12.48 -7.25 50.64
N GLY A 29 -11.81 -6.13 50.91
CA GLY A 29 -12.10 -5.23 52.02
C GLY A 29 -11.00 -5.15 53.05
N THR A 30 -9.95 -4.38 52.77
CA THR A 30 -9.20 -3.62 53.79
C THR A 30 -8.33 -2.59 53.08
N VAL A 31 -8.62 -1.32 53.34
CA VAL A 31 -7.90 -0.16 52.82
C VAL A 31 -6.50 -0.18 53.42
N SER A 32 -5.47 -0.36 52.59
CA SER A 32 -4.08 -0.18 53.00
C SER A 32 -3.36 0.76 52.05
N THR A 33 -3.02 1.92 52.61
CA THR A 33 -2.29 3.04 52.05
C THR A 33 -0.89 2.62 51.61
N THR A 34 -0.73 2.38 50.30
CA THR A 34 0.58 2.51 49.64
C THR A 34 0.35 3.23 48.32
N THR A 35 1.11 4.32 48.17
CA THR A 35 1.11 5.27 47.07
C THR A 35 1.06 4.57 45.71
N PRO A 36 0.07 4.85 44.85
CA PRO A 36 0.10 4.35 43.49
C PRO A 36 1.21 5.10 42.75
N ASN A 37 2.15 4.36 42.18
CA ASN A 37 2.96 4.84 41.08
C ASN A 37 1.99 5.38 40.02
N SER A 38 1.83 6.70 40.00
CA SER A 38 1.22 7.41 38.89
C SER A 38 2.05 7.07 37.67
N ARG A 39 1.57 6.09 36.91
CA ARG A 39 1.89 5.95 35.51
C ARG A 39 1.52 7.31 34.93
N LYS A 40 2.53 8.19 34.76
CA LYS A 40 2.38 9.41 33.98
C LYS A 40 1.81 8.93 32.65
N GLU A 41 0.50 9.12 32.51
CA GLU A 41 -0.14 9.12 31.22
C GLU A 41 0.72 10.07 30.41
N ARG A 42 1.46 9.52 29.45
CA ARG A 42 2.20 10.33 28.50
C ARG A 42 1.09 10.92 27.66
N THR A 43 0.45 11.98 28.17
CA THR A 43 -0.38 12.87 27.40
C THR A 43 0.49 13.17 26.19
N LYS A 44 0.09 12.67 25.01
CA LYS A 44 0.72 13.11 23.77
C LYS A 44 0.57 14.61 23.81
N GLN A 45 1.66 15.29 24.16
CA GLN A 45 1.71 16.73 24.16
C GLN A 45 1.36 17.07 22.73
N LYS A 46 0.15 17.58 22.49
CA LYS A 46 -0.19 18.20 21.23
C LYS A 46 0.71 19.43 21.19
N PHE A 47 1.93 19.24 20.70
CA PHE A 47 2.73 20.32 20.16
C PHE A 47 1.89 20.83 19.00
N ASN A 48 1.06 21.83 19.28
CA ASN A 48 0.52 22.70 18.25
C ASN A 48 1.69 23.59 17.88
N GLU A 49 2.61 23.05 17.07
CA GLU A 49 3.54 23.91 16.35
C GLU A 49 2.69 24.83 15.46
N PRO A 50 3.00 26.14 15.42
CA PRO A 50 2.31 27.06 14.55
C PRO A 50 2.43 26.58 13.11
N VAL A 51 1.35 26.72 12.34
CA VAL A 51 1.35 26.47 10.90
C VAL A 51 2.34 27.43 10.27
N GLU A 52 3.26 26.90 9.47
CA GLU A 52 4.20 27.72 8.72
C GLU A 52 3.51 28.28 7.48
N GLU A 53 3.64 29.59 7.26
CA GLU A 53 3.10 30.24 6.07
C GLU A 53 3.98 29.92 4.85
N LEU A 54 3.47 29.08 3.97
CA LEU A 54 4.06 28.79 2.67
C LEU A 54 3.47 29.76 1.64
N ASN A 55 4.33 30.63 1.09
CA ASN A 55 3.90 31.76 0.25
C ASN A 55 4.35 31.66 -1.21
N ASP A 56 5.14 30.65 -1.56
CA ASP A 56 5.62 30.39 -2.91
C ASP A 56 5.78 28.88 -3.17
N LEU A 57 5.89 28.52 -4.46
CA LEU A 57 6.01 27.14 -4.91
C LEU A 57 7.30 26.47 -4.40
N ASP A 58 8.41 27.20 -4.44
CA ASP A 58 9.72 26.70 -4.02
C ASP A 58 9.72 26.28 -2.54
N ALA A 59 9.05 27.03 -1.67
CA ALA A 59 8.90 26.71 -0.26
C ALA A 59 8.07 25.43 -0.05
N ILE A 60 7.02 25.24 -0.86
CA ILE A 60 6.19 24.03 -0.81
C ILE A 60 7.02 22.82 -1.26
N ILE A 61 7.66 22.89 -2.42
CA ILE A 61 8.51 21.82 -2.98
C ILE A 61 9.65 21.49 -2.02
N THR A 62 10.33 22.51 -1.48
CA THR A 62 11.41 22.32 -0.51
C THR A 62 10.93 21.60 0.74
N GLN A 63 9.74 21.91 1.24
CA GLN A 63 9.18 21.22 2.41
C GLN A 63 8.79 19.76 2.13
N ILE A 64 8.43 19.43 0.88
CA ILE A 64 8.05 18.08 0.44
C ILE A 64 9.26 17.22 0.09
N SER A 65 10.25 17.79 -0.60
CA SER A 65 11.36 17.04 -1.20
C SER A 65 12.68 17.13 -0.41
N ASP A 66 12.91 18.15 0.43
CA ASP A 66 14.15 18.22 1.21
C ASP A 66 14.09 17.32 2.45
N LEU A 67 14.79 16.18 2.36
CA LEU A 67 14.92 15.20 3.44
C LEU A 67 15.46 15.77 4.75
N LYS A 68 16.29 16.83 4.72
CA LYS A 68 16.79 17.48 5.95
C LYS A 68 15.67 18.23 6.65
N ILE A 69 14.90 19.00 5.92
CA ILE A 69 13.73 19.73 6.45
C ILE A 69 12.65 18.76 6.92
N ARG A 70 12.47 17.63 6.24
CA ARG A 70 11.58 16.55 6.67
C ARG A 70 12.07 15.78 7.90
N SER A 71 13.38 15.73 8.15
CA SER A 71 13.90 15.16 9.40
C SER A 71 13.59 16.05 10.60
N ASP A 72 13.50 17.36 10.37
CA ASP A 72 13.15 18.37 11.38
C ASP A 72 11.63 18.53 11.58
N ARG A 73 10.81 18.18 10.57
CA ARG A 73 9.34 18.34 10.59
C ARG A 73 8.63 17.00 10.45
N SER A 74 7.66 16.72 11.34
CA SER A 74 6.85 15.51 11.18
C SER A 74 5.99 15.56 9.91
N ALA A 75 5.75 14.40 9.26
CA ALA A 75 4.84 14.29 8.11
C ALA A 75 3.46 14.91 8.36
N LEU A 76 2.97 14.79 9.61
CA LEU A 76 1.71 15.41 10.04
C LEU A 76 1.77 16.94 10.04
N GLN A 77 2.93 17.52 10.42
CA GLN A 77 3.13 18.97 10.40
C GLN A 77 3.14 19.50 8.97
N ILE A 78 3.86 18.82 8.06
CA ILE A 78 3.91 19.20 6.64
C ILE A 78 2.52 19.14 6.01
N LYS A 79 1.76 18.07 6.27
CA LYS A 79 0.37 17.96 5.84
C LYS A 79 -0.49 19.13 6.35
N ARG A 80 -0.32 19.54 7.61
CA ARG A 80 -1.05 20.70 8.18
C ARG A 80 -0.64 22.02 7.53
N ASN A 81 0.65 22.20 7.24
CA ASN A 81 1.16 23.40 6.55
C ASN A 81 0.56 23.51 5.14
N ILE A 82 0.59 22.41 4.38
CA ILE A 82 0.00 22.35 3.02
C ILE A 82 -1.51 22.59 3.07
N SER A 83 -2.24 21.94 3.99
CA SER A 83 -3.69 22.16 4.14
C SER A 83 -4.08 23.60 4.50
N ALA A 84 -3.17 24.38 5.08
CA ALA A 84 -3.42 25.77 5.47
C ALA A 84 -2.80 26.78 4.49
N CYS A 85 -2.12 26.32 3.45
CA CYS A 85 -1.46 27.16 2.47
C CYS A 85 -2.48 27.76 1.50
N SER A 86 -2.68 29.09 1.58
CA SER A 86 -3.57 29.81 0.68
C SER A 86 -2.98 29.99 -0.73
N PHE A 87 -1.66 29.92 -0.88
CA PHE A 87 -0.97 30.05 -2.16
C PHE A 87 -1.38 28.96 -3.16
N LEU A 88 -1.76 27.76 -2.70
CA LEU A 88 -2.27 26.68 -3.56
C LEU A 88 -3.46 27.11 -4.44
N SER A 89 -4.32 27.99 -3.93
CA SER A 89 -5.47 28.52 -4.69
C SER A 89 -5.09 29.49 -5.81
N GLN A 90 -3.85 29.98 -5.83
CA GLN A 90 -3.34 30.95 -6.80
C GLN A 90 -2.37 30.33 -7.82
N MET A 91 -2.03 29.04 -7.65
CA MET A 91 -1.12 28.32 -8.52
C MET A 91 -1.69 28.15 -9.92
N THR A 92 -0.84 28.39 -10.91
CA THR A 92 -1.13 28.14 -12.33
C THR A 92 -0.97 26.66 -12.67
N GLU A 93 -1.44 26.25 -13.85
CA GLU A 93 -1.25 24.88 -14.33
C GLU A 93 0.24 24.49 -14.42
N ASP A 94 1.12 25.43 -14.79
CA ASP A 94 2.57 25.20 -14.83
C ASP A 94 3.15 24.94 -13.42
N ASP A 95 2.69 25.70 -12.42
CA ASP A 95 3.09 25.51 -11.03
C ASP A 95 2.63 24.13 -10.51
N TRP A 96 1.41 23.71 -10.88
CA TRP A 96 0.90 22.37 -10.55
C TRP A 96 1.67 21.26 -11.25
N ASN A 97 2.10 21.47 -12.51
CA ASN A 97 2.96 20.53 -13.23
C ASN A 97 4.29 20.31 -12.50
N GLU A 98 4.93 21.40 -12.08
CA GLU A 98 6.19 21.31 -11.33
C GLU A 98 5.98 20.63 -9.96
N MET A 99 4.90 20.98 -9.25
CA MET A 99 4.55 20.34 -7.98
C MET A 99 4.29 18.84 -8.13
N CYS A 100 3.54 18.41 -9.15
CA CYS A 100 3.24 17.00 -9.38
C CYS A 100 4.50 16.21 -9.71
N LYS A 101 5.40 16.75 -10.54
CA LYS A 101 6.71 16.15 -10.82
C LYS A 101 7.56 16.00 -9.57
N SER A 102 7.59 17.02 -8.71
CA SER A 102 8.27 16.96 -7.41
C SER A 102 7.68 15.85 -6.51
N LEU A 103 6.35 15.76 -6.40
CA LEU A 103 5.68 14.72 -5.62
C LEU A 103 6.00 13.31 -6.14
N VAL A 104 5.93 13.10 -7.46
CA VAL A 104 6.27 11.82 -8.10
C VAL A 104 7.75 11.48 -7.89
N GLY A 105 8.65 12.46 -8.04
CA GLY A 105 10.07 12.31 -7.76
C GLY A 105 10.33 11.89 -6.31
N THR A 106 9.70 12.55 -5.34
CA THR A 106 9.83 12.18 -3.92
C THR A 106 9.22 10.80 -3.62
N ALA A 107 8.13 10.41 -4.28
CA ALA A 107 7.54 9.09 -4.10
C ALA A 107 8.43 7.96 -4.63
N LEU A 108 9.05 8.15 -5.80
CA LEU A 108 9.74 7.11 -6.55
C LEU A 108 11.26 7.11 -6.34
N THR A 109 11.89 8.28 -6.28
CA THR A 109 13.35 8.41 -6.12
C THR A 109 13.74 8.38 -4.65
N ASP A 110 13.01 9.09 -3.79
CA ASP A 110 13.33 9.16 -2.35
C ASP A 110 12.66 8.02 -1.56
N GLY A 111 11.75 7.27 -2.17
CA GLY A 111 11.05 6.12 -1.56
C GLY A 111 9.94 6.52 -0.58
N GLU A 112 9.51 7.78 -0.60
CA GLU A 112 8.59 8.36 0.38
C GLU A 112 7.13 8.26 -0.08
N THR A 113 6.76 7.08 -0.59
CA THR A 113 5.52 6.82 -1.30
C THR A 113 4.27 7.05 -0.43
N ASP A 114 4.23 6.47 0.77
CA ASP A 114 3.09 6.59 1.69
C ASP A 114 2.85 8.05 2.11
N PHE A 115 3.92 8.81 2.32
CA PHE A 115 3.85 10.22 2.65
C PHE A 115 3.25 11.04 1.51
N VAL A 116 3.74 10.86 0.28
CA VAL A 116 3.23 11.56 -0.90
C VAL A 116 1.74 11.26 -1.12
N VAL A 117 1.34 10.00 -1.02
CA VAL A 117 -0.06 9.61 -1.18
C VAL A 117 -0.94 10.23 -0.08
N ASP A 118 -0.45 10.35 1.15
CA ASP A 118 -1.16 11.05 2.23
C ASP A 118 -1.33 12.55 1.97
N LEU A 119 -0.45 13.17 1.17
CA LEU A 119 -0.57 14.56 0.72
C LEU A 119 -1.59 14.74 -0.40
N PHE A 120 -1.94 13.69 -1.15
CA PHE A 120 -2.99 13.81 -2.17
C PHE A 120 -4.34 14.22 -1.56
N ILE A 121 -4.63 13.78 -0.34
CA ILE A 121 -5.91 14.07 0.33
C ILE A 121 -6.23 15.57 0.39
N PRO A 122 -5.36 16.46 0.94
CA PRO A 122 -5.62 17.90 0.91
C PRO A 122 -5.45 18.54 -0.47
N LEU A 123 -4.63 17.98 -1.38
CA LEU A 123 -4.39 18.56 -2.70
C LEU A 123 -5.51 18.27 -3.70
N MET A 124 -6.25 17.18 -3.51
CA MET A 124 -7.40 16.82 -4.32
C MET A 124 -8.61 17.76 -4.14
N GLU A 125 -8.53 18.74 -3.24
CA GLU A 125 -9.50 19.85 -3.21
C GLU A 125 -9.36 20.78 -4.43
N TYR A 126 -8.25 20.71 -5.17
CA TYR A 126 -7.98 21.49 -6.36
C TYR A 126 -8.13 20.62 -7.62
N ASP A 127 -9.09 20.98 -8.48
CA ASP A 127 -9.38 20.20 -9.71
C ASP A 127 -8.17 20.15 -10.66
N VAL A 128 -7.45 21.28 -10.80
CA VAL A 128 -6.23 21.37 -11.65
C VAL A 128 -5.15 20.41 -11.16
N PHE A 129 -4.98 20.24 -9.85
CA PHE A 129 -4.04 19.25 -9.30
C PHE A 129 -4.44 17.84 -9.72
N CYS A 130 -5.73 17.50 -9.66
CA CYS A 130 -6.21 16.18 -10.05
C CYS A 130 -5.94 15.91 -11.53
N GLU A 131 -6.24 16.87 -12.41
CA GLU A 131 -6.01 16.76 -13.86
C GLU A 131 -4.53 16.55 -14.18
N VAL A 132 -3.66 17.41 -13.62
CA VAL A 132 -2.21 17.34 -13.83
C VAL A 132 -1.63 16.04 -13.27
N MET A 133 -2.00 15.65 -12.05
CA MET A 133 -1.51 14.41 -11.43
C MET A 133 -1.96 13.17 -12.21
N CYS A 134 -3.20 13.14 -12.72
CA CYS A 134 -3.67 12.03 -13.56
C CYS A 134 -2.89 11.97 -14.89
N SER A 135 -2.64 13.11 -15.52
CA SER A 135 -1.82 13.21 -16.74
C SER A 135 -0.39 12.71 -16.50
N GLU A 136 0.23 13.12 -15.39
CA GLU A 136 1.57 12.70 -15.01
C GLU A 136 1.63 11.19 -14.74
N LEU A 137 0.67 10.63 -13.99
CA LEU A 137 0.57 9.19 -13.75
C LEU A 137 0.41 8.39 -15.05
N MET A 138 -0.44 8.85 -15.97
CA MET A 138 -0.64 8.21 -17.26
C MET A 138 0.63 8.25 -18.11
N THR A 139 1.30 9.40 -18.17
CA THR A 139 2.55 9.58 -18.92
C THR A 139 3.64 8.67 -18.36
N LEU A 140 3.81 8.66 -17.04
CA LEU A 140 4.77 7.83 -16.33
C LEU A 140 4.55 6.35 -16.57
N CYS A 141 3.31 5.87 -16.43
CA CYS A 141 2.99 4.45 -16.62
C CYS A 141 3.11 4.03 -18.09
N THR A 142 2.75 4.90 -19.03
CA THR A 142 2.87 4.63 -20.47
C THR A 142 4.33 4.54 -20.87
N SER A 143 5.16 5.51 -20.48
CA SER A 143 6.60 5.47 -20.77
C SER A 143 7.28 4.26 -20.11
N PHE A 144 6.87 3.90 -18.89
CA PHE A 144 7.40 2.71 -18.24
C PHE A 144 7.11 1.41 -19.00
N VAL A 145 5.91 1.27 -19.57
CA VAL A 145 5.55 0.08 -20.36
C VAL A 145 6.23 0.11 -21.73
N MET A 146 6.21 1.25 -22.43
CA MET A 146 6.71 1.39 -23.80
C MET A 146 8.24 1.47 -23.88
N ASP A 147 8.87 2.30 -23.05
CA ASP A 147 10.31 2.57 -23.09
C ASP A 147 11.10 1.72 -22.08
N GLY A 148 10.42 1.25 -21.03
CA GLY A 148 10.96 0.36 -20.01
C GLY A 148 11.29 1.09 -18.71
N PRO A 149 11.86 0.39 -17.71
CA PRO A 149 12.26 1.00 -16.46
C PRO A 149 13.36 2.04 -16.69
N SER A 150 13.01 3.32 -16.60
CA SER A 150 13.91 4.47 -16.75
C SER A 150 14.84 4.71 -15.54
N GLY A 151 14.87 3.78 -14.58
CA GLY A 151 15.54 3.94 -13.29
C GLY A 151 14.75 4.80 -12.29
N ILE A 152 13.57 5.30 -12.67
CA ILE A 152 12.67 6.08 -11.81
C ILE A 152 11.85 5.13 -10.93
N GLY A 153 12.44 4.72 -9.80
CA GLY A 153 11.75 4.02 -8.71
C GLY A 153 10.94 2.78 -9.11
N ASN A 154 10.02 2.37 -8.22
CA ASN A 154 9.11 1.24 -8.45
C ASN A 154 7.68 1.77 -8.67
N ILE A 155 7.33 2.03 -9.94
CA ILE A 155 6.01 2.55 -10.34
C ILE A 155 4.87 1.62 -9.91
N PRO A 156 4.93 0.29 -10.13
CA PRO A 156 3.90 -0.61 -9.61
C PRO A 156 3.70 -0.51 -8.09
N ALA A 157 4.76 -0.30 -7.31
CA ALA A 157 4.65 -0.10 -5.86
C ALA A 157 3.97 1.23 -5.51
N PHE A 158 4.23 2.29 -6.28
CA PHE A 158 3.55 3.57 -6.10
C PHE A 158 2.04 3.47 -6.38
N LEU A 159 1.64 2.81 -7.47
CA LEU A 159 0.23 2.54 -7.72
C LEU A 159 -0.38 1.68 -6.60
N GLY A 160 0.36 0.67 -6.11
CA GLY A 160 -0.03 -0.14 -4.96
C GLY A 160 -0.31 0.69 -3.70
N ALA A 161 0.53 1.68 -3.41
CA ALA A 161 0.33 2.61 -2.31
C ALA A 161 -0.91 3.49 -2.51
N ILE A 162 -1.17 4.00 -3.72
CA ILE A 162 -2.39 4.76 -4.06
C ILE A 162 -3.64 3.90 -3.84
N LEU A 163 -3.66 2.66 -4.36
CA LEU A 163 -4.78 1.73 -4.20
C LEU A 163 -5.02 1.39 -2.73
N CYS A 164 -3.94 1.23 -1.96
CA CYS A 164 -4.00 0.81 -0.58
C CYS A 164 -4.00 1.97 0.43
N ALA A 165 -4.10 3.21 -0.03
CA ALA A 165 -4.10 4.38 0.84
C ALA A 165 -5.35 4.45 1.73
N ASN A 166 -5.25 5.16 2.85
CA ASN A 166 -6.38 5.36 3.77
C ASN A 166 -7.22 6.58 3.35
N TRP A 167 -7.85 6.46 2.18
CA TRP A 167 -8.74 7.48 1.64
C TRP A 167 -9.88 7.84 2.61
N PRO A 168 -10.23 9.13 2.75
CA PRO A 168 -11.45 9.55 3.41
C PRO A 168 -12.67 8.85 2.81
N ARG A 169 -13.70 8.54 3.62
CA ARG A 169 -14.87 7.76 3.18
C ARG A 169 -15.58 8.33 1.95
N HIS A 170 -15.55 9.64 1.76
CA HIS A 170 -16.18 10.29 0.61
C HIS A 170 -15.32 10.23 -0.66
N MET A 171 -14.02 9.92 -0.55
CA MET A 171 -13.04 9.78 -1.64
C MET A 171 -12.56 8.33 -1.85
N SER A 172 -13.14 7.36 -1.12
CA SER A 172 -12.63 5.97 -1.10
C SER A 172 -13.13 5.09 -2.26
N LYS A 173 -13.78 5.69 -3.27
CA LYS A 173 -14.31 4.98 -4.44
C LYS A 173 -13.50 5.36 -5.66
N ALA A 174 -13.04 4.38 -6.44
CA ALA A 174 -12.42 4.59 -7.75
C ALA A 174 -13.48 4.94 -8.80
N ILE A 175 -14.03 6.14 -8.69
CA ILE A 175 -14.95 6.71 -9.68
C ILE A 175 -14.34 8.05 -10.07
N ASP A 176 -14.23 8.33 -11.36
CA ASP A 176 -13.59 9.53 -11.89
C ASP A 176 -14.10 10.82 -11.21
N THR A 177 -15.42 10.94 -11.05
CA THR A 177 -16.06 12.10 -10.39
C THR A 177 -15.89 12.16 -8.86
N ILE A 178 -15.29 11.14 -8.23
CA ILE A 178 -15.11 11.05 -6.77
C ILE A 178 -13.63 11.08 -6.39
N ASN A 179 -12.82 10.28 -7.08
CA ASN A 179 -11.38 10.19 -6.89
C ASN A 179 -10.72 9.86 -8.24
N PRO A 180 -10.41 10.89 -9.05
CA PRO A 180 -9.85 10.71 -10.39
C PRO A 180 -8.46 10.07 -10.35
N ILE A 181 -7.66 10.36 -9.33
CA ILE A 181 -6.33 9.76 -9.14
C ILE A 181 -6.44 8.25 -8.91
N LEU A 182 -7.31 7.84 -7.99
CA LEU A 182 -7.54 6.42 -7.70
C LEU A 182 -8.17 5.70 -8.90
N TYR A 183 -9.11 6.34 -9.59
CA TYR A 183 -9.71 5.82 -10.83
C TYR A 183 -8.66 5.61 -11.92
N THR A 184 -7.77 6.58 -12.12
CA THR A 184 -6.66 6.51 -13.08
C THR A 184 -5.72 5.36 -12.74
N SER A 185 -5.29 5.24 -11.47
CA SER A 185 -4.42 4.14 -11.04
C SER A 185 -5.04 2.77 -11.25
N VAL A 186 -6.34 2.59 -10.95
CA VAL A 186 -7.05 1.33 -11.22
C VAL A 186 -7.14 1.07 -12.72
N SER A 187 -7.40 2.10 -13.53
CA SER A 187 -7.50 1.99 -14.98
C SER A 187 -6.18 1.57 -15.63
N VAL A 188 -5.05 2.12 -15.18
CA VAL A 188 -3.72 1.70 -15.62
C VAL A 188 -3.47 0.23 -15.33
N ILE A 189 -3.75 -0.22 -14.11
CA ILE A 189 -3.56 -1.62 -13.72
C ILE A 189 -4.45 -2.55 -14.55
N LYS A 190 -5.71 -2.16 -14.78
CA LYS A 190 -6.62 -2.89 -15.68
C LYS A 190 -6.10 -2.93 -17.12
N GLY A 191 -5.45 -1.86 -17.59
CA GLY A 191 -4.77 -1.85 -18.88
C GLY A 191 -3.65 -2.90 -18.96
N TRP A 192 -2.83 -3.04 -17.91
CA TRP A 192 -1.80 -4.10 -17.87
C TRP A 192 -2.42 -5.50 -17.89
N ILE A 193 -3.53 -5.71 -17.18
CA ILE A 193 -4.25 -6.99 -17.17
C ILE A 193 -4.80 -7.28 -18.57
N LEU A 194 -5.41 -6.29 -19.23
CA LEU A 194 -5.99 -6.44 -20.57
C LEU A 194 -4.95 -6.89 -21.60
N VAL A 195 -3.76 -6.30 -21.61
CA VAL A 195 -2.64 -6.73 -22.50
C VAL A 195 -2.32 -8.22 -22.30
N LEU A 196 -2.34 -8.70 -21.06
CA LEU A 196 -2.08 -10.11 -20.76
C LEU A 196 -3.25 -11.01 -21.15
N GLU A 197 -4.49 -10.56 -20.99
CA GLU A 197 -5.68 -11.28 -21.43
C GLU A 197 -5.67 -11.45 -22.96
N GLU A 198 -5.44 -10.38 -23.71
CA GLU A 198 -5.39 -10.38 -25.17
C GLU A 198 -4.29 -11.31 -25.71
N ASP A 199 -3.08 -11.27 -25.14
CA ASP A 199 -2.00 -12.18 -25.56
C ASP A 199 -2.31 -13.64 -25.19
N ASN A 200 -2.91 -13.90 -24.03
CA ASN A 200 -3.33 -15.25 -23.66
C ASN A 200 -4.41 -15.79 -24.62
N GLU A 201 -5.37 -14.97 -25.01
CA GLU A 201 -6.39 -15.34 -26.00
C GLU A 201 -5.78 -15.63 -27.37
N ALA A 202 -4.81 -14.82 -27.82
CA ALA A 202 -4.08 -15.06 -29.06
C ALA A 202 -3.34 -16.42 -29.04
N VAL A 203 -2.69 -16.76 -27.92
CA VAL A 203 -2.01 -18.05 -27.74
C VAL A 203 -3.00 -19.22 -27.81
N ILE A 204 -4.15 -19.11 -27.14
CA ILE A 204 -5.19 -20.15 -27.16
C ILE A 204 -5.78 -20.32 -28.57
N ARG A 205 -6.05 -19.22 -29.28
CA ARG A 205 -6.51 -19.25 -30.68
C ARG A 205 -5.51 -19.95 -31.60
N ALA A 206 -4.22 -19.65 -31.46
CA ALA A 206 -3.16 -20.28 -32.24
C ALA A 206 -3.05 -21.80 -31.97
N ALA A 207 -3.18 -22.22 -30.70
CA ALA A 207 -3.13 -23.64 -30.32
C ALA A 207 -4.33 -24.45 -30.86
N ASN A 208 -5.51 -23.84 -30.89
CA ASN A 208 -6.72 -24.47 -31.44
C ASN A 208 -6.69 -24.58 -32.98
N THR A 209 -6.06 -23.61 -33.66
CA THR A 209 -5.92 -23.62 -35.12
C THR A 209 -4.92 -24.67 -35.59
N SER A 210 -3.84 -24.89 -34.83
CA SER A 210 -2.81 -25.90 -35.14
C SER A 210 -3.27 -27.35 -34.89
N THR A 211 -4.39 -27.55 -34.19
CA THR A 211 -5.03 -28.87 -34.02
C THR A 211 -6.16 -29.15 -35.04
N GLY A 212 -6.54 -28.16 -35.87
CA GLY A 212 -7.59 -28.28 -36.87
C GLY A 212 -7.20 -27.62 -38.21
N ASN A 213 -6.68 -28.43 -39.13
CA ASN A 213 -6.29 -28.13 -40.52
C ASN A 213 -4.88 -27.56 -40.74
N ILE A 214 -4.12 -28.35 -41.50
CA ILE A 214 -2.85 -27.98 -42.14
C ILE A 214 -3.21 -27.16 -43.38
N ASP A 215 -3.26 -25.83 -43.26
CA ASP A 215 -3.13 -24.92 -44.40
C ASP A 215 -1.94 -23.99 -44.12
N GLU A 216 -0.83 -24.29 -44.79
CA GLU A 216 0.50 -23.67 -44.64
C GLU A 216 0.58 -22.17 -45.04
N ALA A 217 -0.54 -21.46 -45.14
CA ALA A 217 -0.58 -20.04 -45.51
C ALA A 217 -0.79 -19.08 -44.33
N ASN A 218 -1.18 -19.57 -43.13
CA ASN A 218 -1.55 -18.70 -42.00
C ASN A 218 -0.46 -18.54 -40.93
N SER A 219 0.71 -19.19 -41.07
CA SER A 219 1.77 -19.11 -40.06
C SER A 219 2.36 -17.70 -39.91
N SER A 220 2.21 -16.82 -40.91
CA SER A 220 2.72 -15.43 -40.85
C SER A 220 1.68 -14.42 -40.37
N LEU A 221 0.41 -14.81 -40.19
CA LEU A 221 -0.66 -13.91 -39.72
C LEU A 221 -0.78 -13.91 -38.18
N ASN A 222 -0.42 -15.01 -37.53
CA ASN A 222 -0.54 -15.14 -36.07
C ASN A 222 0.45 -14.28 -35.26
N ASP A 223 1.58 -13.85 -35.87
CA ASP A 223 2.52 -12.92 -35.23
C ASP A 223 2.10 -11.45 -35.37
N SER A 224 1.16 -11.14 -36.27
CA SER A 224 0.76 -9.75 -36.56
C SER A 224 -0.33 -9.21 -35.64
N GLU A 225 -1.04 -10.07 -34.89
CA GLU A 225 -2.05 -9.67 -33.89
C GLU A 225 -1.51 -9.62 -32.46
N ARG A 226 -0.24 -10.00 -32.25
CA ARG A 226 0.35 -10.07 -30.91
C ARG A 226 1.04 -8.76 -30.57
N GLU A 227 0.83 -8.33 -29.34
CA GLU A 227 1.56 -7.21 -28.76
C GLU A 227 3.05 -7.54 -28.67
N ASP A 228 3.90 -6.50 -28.62
CA ASP A 228 5.34 -6.68 -28.49
C ASP A 228 5.66 -7.58 -27.26
N PRO A 229 6.42 -8.67 -27.44
CA PRO A 229 6.88 -9.53 -26.35
C PRO A 229 7.43 -8.75 -25.14
N GLU A 230 8.15 -7.65 -25.38
CA GLU A 230 8.69 -6.81 -24.31
C GLU A 230 7.58 -6.12 -23.50
N ILE A 231 6.58 -5.55 -24.17
CA ILE A 231 5.43 -4.89 -23.55
C ILE A 231 4.66 -5.90 -22.69
N VAL A 232 4.37 -7.09 -23.23
CA VAL A 232 3.68 -8.15 -22.51
C VAL A 232 4.47 -8.56 -21.26
N ASN A 233 5.78 -8.75 -21.38
CA ASN A 233 6.64 -9.09 -20.23
C ASN A 233 6.69 -7.97 -19.18
N ARG A 234 6.72 -6.71 -19.60
CA ARG A 234 6.70 -5.55 -18.68
C ARG A 234 5.36 -5.45 -17.95
N CYS A 235 4.23 -5.62 -18.63
CA CYS A 235 2.91 -5.68 -17.99
C CYS A 235 2.82 -6.82 -16.98
N ALA A 236 3.27 -8.03 -17.34
CA ALA A 236 3.31 -9.18 -16.43
C ALA A 236 4.20 -8.94 -15.21
N HIS A 237 5.38 -8.34 -15.40
CA HIS A 237 6.27 -8.00 -14.30
C HIS A 237 5.68 -6.91 -13.40
N SER A 238 4.99 -5.93 -13.98
CA SER A 238 4.30 -4.86 -13.24
C SER A 238 3.24 -5.40 -12.30
N VAL A 239 2.43 -6.34 -12.78
CA VAL A 239 1.42 -7.02 -11.96
C VAL A 239 2.07 -7.79 -10.79
N CYS A 240 3.21 -8.45 -11.03
CA CYS A 240 3.98 -9.09 -9.94
C CYS A 240 4.41 -8.08 -8.88
N LEU A 241 5.07 -6.99 -9.29
CA LEU A 241 5.60 -5.96 -8.39
C LEU A 241 4.48 -5.25 -7.61
N LEU A 242 3.34 -4.99 -8.27
CA LEU A 242 2.14 -4.46 -7.61
C LEU A 242 1.66 -5.39 -6.49
N CYS A 243 1.55 -6.69 -6.77
CA CYS A 243 1.13 -7.66 -5.76
C CYS A 243 2.15 -7.81 -4.63
N GLU A 244 3.45 -7.83 -4.95
CA GLU A 244 4.53 -7.94 -3.97
C GLU A 244 4.58 -6.75 -3.01
N SER A 245 4.35 -5.54 -3.53
CA SER A 245 4.37 -4.30 -2.75
C SER A 245 3.11 -4.12 -1.90
N ALA A 246 1.92 -4.27 -2.51
CA ALA A 246 0.65 -4.02 -1.82
C ALA A 246 0.22 -5.16 -0.89
N GLN A 247 0.72 -6.38 -1.13
CA GLN A 247 0.52 -7.56 -0.31
C GLN A 247 -0.96 -7.80 0.07
N ARG A 248 -1.21 -8.26 1.30
CA ARG A 248 -2.55 -8.53 1.84
C ARG A 248 -3.46 -7.30 1.82
N SER A 249 -2.91 -6.08 1.84
CA SER A 249 -3.73 -4.85 1.81
C SER A 249 -4.50 -4.74 0.49
N LEU A 250 -3.89 -5.18 -0.62
CA LEU A 250 -4.55 -5.23 -1.93
C LEU A 250 -5.79 -6.12 -1.87
N TRP A 251 -5.66 -7.34 -1.35
CA TRP A 251 -6.79 -8.28 -1.22
C TRP A 251 -7.90 -7.76 -0.31
N MET A 252 -7.55 -7.05 0.77
CA MET A 252 -8.55 -6.51 1.70
C MET A 252 -9.33 -5.31 1.13
N LYS A 253 -8.71 -4.52 0.24
CA LYS A 253 -9.31 -3.30 -0.33
C LYS A 253 -9.88 -3.49 -1.73
N TRP A 254 -9.28 -4.39 -2.52
CA TRP A 254 -9.57 -4.64 -3.92
C TRP A 254 -9.62 -6.15 -4.23
N PRO A 255 -10.51 -6.92 -3.57
CA PRO A 255 -10.60 -8.36 -3.78
C PRO A 255 -10.94 -8.71 -5.25
N GLU A 256 -11.80 -7.93 -5.90
CA GLU A 256 -12.19 -8.17 -7.30
C GLU A 256 -10.98 -8.01 -8.24
N LEU A 257 -10.12 -7.02 -7.99
CA LEU A 257 -8.89 -6.83 -8.76
C LEU A 257 -7.92 -8.00 -8.53
N CYS A 258 -7.83 -8.53 -7.32
CA CYS A 258 -7.03 -9.73 -7.04
C CYS A 258 -7.56 -10.96 -7.80
N ASP A 259 -8.88 -11.09 -7.95
CA ASP A 259 -9.50 -12.19 -8.70
C ASP A 259 -9.20 -12.07 -10.21
N GLU A 260 -9.29 -10.86 -10.77
CA GLU A 260 -8.89 -10.55 -12.16
C GLU A 260 -7.41 -10.90 -12.39
N ILE A 261 -6.51 -10.43 -11.51
CA ILE A 261 -5.08 -10.75 -11.56
C ILE A 261 -4.86 -12.27 -11.49
N TYR A 262 -5.54 -12.97 -10.58
CA TYR A 262 -5.39 -14.41 -10.45
C TYR A 262 -5.82 -15.16 -11.73
N ALA A 263 -6.92 -14.72 -12.34
CA ALA A 263 -7.44 -15.32 -13.57
C ALA A 263 -6.46 -15.18 -14.74
N VAL A 264 -5.88 -13.99 -14.93
CA VAL A 264 -4.98 -13.71 -16.07
C VAL A 264 -3.59 -14.34 -15.91
N ILE A 265 -3.05 -14.42 -14.68
CA ILE A 265 -1.70 -14.94 -14.47
C ILE A 265 -1.61 -16.46 -14.78
N LYS A 266 -2.69 -17.21 -14.52
CA LYS A 266 -2.66 -18.67 -14.64
C LYS A 266 -2.32 -19.13 -16.07
N PRO A 267 -2.98 -18.67 -17.15
CA PRO A 267 -2.55 -18.97 -18.51
C PRO A 267 -1.16 -18.44 -18.89
N CYS A 268 -0.75 -17.28 -18.36
CA CYS A 268 0.59 -16.72 -18.60
C CYS A 268 1.72 -17.67 -18.18
N ILE A 269 1.53 -18.41 -17.09
CA ILE A 269 2.54 -19.36 -16.59
C ILE A 269 2.52 -20.66 -17.40
N THR A 270 1.33 -21.18 -17.74
CA THR A 270 1.19 -22.55 -18.27
C THR A 270 1.27 -22.64 -19.78
N HIS A 271 0.74 -21.67 -20.53
CA HIS A 271 0.55 -21.78 -21.98
C HIS A 271 1.32 -20.74 -22.77
N ASN A 272 1.58 -19.57 -22.18
CA ASN A 272 2.21 -18.46 -22.87
C ASN A 272 3.73 -18.66 -23.02
N GLN A 273 4.24 -18.70 -24.25
CA GLN A 273 5.68 -18.87 -24.53
C GLN A 273 6.45 -17.55 -24.63
N ILE A 274 5.77 -16.41 -24.77
CA ILE A 274 6.39 -15.08 -24.83
C ILE A 274 6.91 -14.65 -23.46
N ILE A 275 6.22 -15.02 -22.38
CA ILE A 275 6.65 -14.66 -21.03
C ILE A 275 7.98 -15.34 -20.71
N THR A 276 8.97 -14.52 -20.38
CA THR A 276 10.33 -14.95 -20.03
C THR A 276 10.35 -15.76 -18.73
N GLY A 277 11.37 -16.60 -18.56
CA GLY A 277 11.50 -17.49 -17.40
C GLY A 277 11.50 -16.75 -16.05
N ASP A 278 12.17 -15.60 -15.98
CA ASP A 278 12.24 -14.79 -14.77
C ASP A 278 10.88 -14.20 -14.39
N VAL A 279 10.14 -13.68 -15.37
CA VAL A 279 8.78 -13.16 -15.17
C VAL A 279 7.82 -14.28 -14.77
N LYS A 280 7.91 -15.47 -15.40
CA LYS A 280 7.12 -16.65 -14.99
C LYS A 280 7.39 -17.06 -13.54
N SER A 281 8.63 -16.99 -13.09
CA SER A 281 9.00 -17.26 -11.70
C SER A 281 8.31 -16.27 -10.74
N GLY A 282 8.34 -14.97 -11.06
CA GLY A 282 7.65 -13.93 -10.30
C GLY A 282 6.13 -14.10 -10.28
N LEU A 283 5.53 -14.47 -11.42
CA LEU A 283 4.09 -14.75 -11.55
C LEU A 283 3.68 -15.95 -10.69
N LEU A 284 4.49 -17.02 -10.70
CA LEU A 284 4.24 -18.20 -9.86
C LEU A 284 4.30 -17.85 -8.37
N HIS A 285 5.31 -17.10 -7.96
CA HIS A 285 5.40 -16.58 -6.59
C HIS A 285 4.17 -15.74 -6.22
N THR A 286 3.73 -14.86 -7.13
CA THR A 286 2.53 -14.03 -6.95
C THR A 286 1.27 -14.86 -6.71
N ILE A 287 1.02 -15.91 -7.50
CA ILE A 287 -0.10 -16.84 -7.28
C ILE A 287 -0.01 -17.51 -5.90
N MET A 288 1.18 -17.93 -5.48
CA MET A 288 1.37 -18.54 -4.16
C MET A 288 1.05 -17.55 -3.03
N CYS A 289 1.48 -16.29 -3.16
CA CYS A 289 1.17 -15.22 -2.22
C CYS A 289 -0.33 -14.91 -2.16
N LEU A 290 -0.99 -14.72 -3.30
CA LEU A 290 -2.44 -14.48 -3.39
C LEU A 290 -3.24 -15.57 -2.66
N ASN A 291 -2.89 -16.84 -2.92
CA ASN A 291 -3.50 -17.98 -2.22
C ASN A 291 -3.21 -18.01 -0.71
N ALA A 292 -2.09 -17.45 -0.26
CA ALA A 292 -1.75 -17.37 1.16
C ALA A 292 -2.52 -16.24 1.85
N TRP A 293 -2.85 -15.15 1.16
CA TRP A 293 -3.58 -14.03 1.75
C TRP A 293 -5.03 -14.39 2.13
N THR A 294 -5.68 -15.24 1.35
CA THR A 294 -7.02 -15.77 1.63
C THR A 294 -7.06 -16.71 2.83
N ARG A 295 -5.93 -17.31 3.21
CA ARG A 295 -5.85 -18.19 4.38
C ARG A 295 -5.87 -17.35 5.66
N THR A 296 -7.01 -17.34 6.33
CA THR A 296 -7.13 -16.83 7.71
C THR A 296 -6.21 -17.68 8.59
N LYS A 297 -5.10 -17.12 9.08
CA LYS A 297 -4.52 -17.65 10.33
C LYS A 297 -5.66 -17.59 11.35
N ALA A 298 -6.03 -18.73 11.90
CA ALA A 298 -7.17 -18.92 12.80
C ALA A 298 -7.40 -17.70 13.69
N VAL A 299 -8.64 -17.22 13.70
CA VAL A 299 -9.14 -16.17 14.60
C VAL A 299 -8.64 -16.49 16.01
N THR A 300 -7.58 -15.82 16.45
CA THR A 300 -7.30 -15.74 17.88
C THR A 300 -8.36 -14.79 18.40
N MET A 301 -9.45 -15.35 18.91
CA MET A 301 -10.47 -14.61 19.64
C MET A 301 -9.76 -13.81 20.74
N LYS A 302 -9.43 -12.55 20.45
CA LYS A 302 -9.20 -11.58 21.51
C LYS A 302 -10.57 -11.34 22.11
N ASN A 303 -10.85 -12.01 23.23
CA ASN A 303 -11.98 -11.70 24.08
C ASN A 303 -11.86 -10.24 24.51
N THR A 304 -12.54 -9.36 23.78
CA THR A 304 -12.79 -7.99 24.21
C THR A 304 -13.88 -8.06 25.28
N GLN A 305 -13.48 -8.29 26.53
CA GLN A 305 -14.38 -8.08 27.65
C GLN A 305 -14.54 -6.56 27.85
N THR A 306 -15.64 -6.00 27.38
CA THR A 306 -16.10 -4.67 27.81
C THR A 306 -16.66 -4.79 29.23
N GLN A 307 -15.91 -4.32 30.23
CA GLN A 307 -16.48 -4.06 31.56
C GLN A 307 -17.28 -2.75 31.50
N THR A 308 -18.61 -2.84 31.58
CA THR A 308 -19.47 -1.70 31.93
C THR A 308 -19.33 -1.40 33.41
N VAL A 309 -18.76 -0.25 33.75
CA VAL A 309 -18.79 0.29 35.12
C VAL A 309 -20.23 0.73 35.41
N ARG A 310 -20.88 0.11 36.40
CA ARG A 310 -22.15 0.62 36.95
C ARG A 310 -21.83 1.82 37.85
N SER A 311 -22.27 3.00 37.44
CA SER A 311 -22.33 4.18 38.30
C SER A 311 -23.46 4.00 39.32
N ASN A 312 -23.13 3.59 40.54
CA ASN A 312 -24.07 3.66 41.65
C ASN A 312 -24.08 5.10 42.18
N PHE A 313 -25.19 5.79 41.96
CA PHE A 313 -25.57 6.98 42.72
C PHE A 313 -26.22 6.53 44.03
N SER A 314 -25.62 6.91 45.14
CA SER A 314 -26.26 7.12 46.46
C SER A 314 -25.25 7.75 47.39
#